data_AF-A0A536GN49-F1
#
_entry.id   AF-A0A536GN49-F1
#
_cell.length_a   1.000
_cell.length_b   1.000
_cell.length_c   1.000
_cell.angle_alpha   90.00
_cell.angle_beta   90.00
_cell.angle_gamma   90.00
#
_symmetry.space_group_name_H-M   'P 1'
#
loop_
_entity.id
_entity.type
_entity.pdbx_description
1 polymer ?
#
loop_
_entity_poly.entity_id
_entity_poly.type
_entity_poly.pdbx_seq_one_letter_code
_entity_poly.pdbx_strand_id
1 'polypeptide(L)'
;MMGALSRLAMGNRVKTAALLIVFLGVWLSAGGLIGYFVAGFSGALPSAVALGIIALAASAYGYFRGDAAVLRISRAEPADPVAFARLHRAVERLASRAGLPKPNVFVIKDPAPNAFATGRDARHAALTVTTGLLDVMSDDELDGVVAHELSHIKNRDILLLLIVSTVVGTALLLAGLAWQLAARVNTNREEGERGAIALIVLGAALYAIGLLIGPIIQLAVSRSRESLADAAGAELAGEPTGLISALTKLEGS
;
A
#
# COMPACT_ATOMS: atom_id res chain seq x y z
N MET A 1 -21.06 -14.52 -18.39
CA MET A 1 -20.41 -13.93 -17.20
C MET A 1 -18.88 -14.05 -17.21
N MET A 2 -18.31 -15.22 -17.56
CA MET A 2 -16.85 -15.47 -17.56
C MET A 2 -16.03 -14.54 -18.48
N GLY A 3 -16.59 -14.14 -19.63
CA GLY A 3 -15.94 -13.21 -20.58
C GLY A 3 -15.80 -11.77 -20.07
N ALA A 4 -16.76 -11.26 -19.30
CA ALA A 4 -16.72 -9.90 -18.75
C ALA A 4 -15.68 -9.78 -17.62
N LEU A 5 -15.63 -10.78 -16.73
CA LEU A 5 -14.65 -10.87 -15.64
C LEU A 5 -13.21 -10.94 -16.17
N SER A 6 -12.97 -11.70 -17.24
CA SER A 6 -11.64 -11.80 -17.87
C SER A 6 -11.16 -10.49 -18.51
N ARG A 7 -12.07 -9.70 -19.10
CA ARG A 7 -11.76 -8.39 -19.69
C ARG A 7 -11.44 -7.35 -18.63
N LEU A 8 -12.16 -7.37 -17.51
CA LEU A 8 -11.89 -6.51 -16.35
C LEU A 8 -10.52 -6.83 -15.73
N ALA A 9 -10.20 -8.11 -15.55
CA ALA A 9 -8.89 -8.54 -15.04
C ALA A 9 -7.72 -8.10 -15.96
N MET A 10 -7.89 -8.19 -17.28
CA MET A 10 -6.89 -7.72 -18.24
C MET A 10 -6.75 -6.19 -18.22
N GLY A 11 -7.86 -5.46 -18.12
CA GLY A 11 -7.85 -4.00 -17.94
C GLY A 11 -7.09 -3.57 -16.67
N ASN A 12 -7.25 -4.31 -15.57
CA ASN A 12 -6.56 -4.03 -14.31
C ASN A 12 -5.05 -4.25 -14.39
N ARG A 13 -4.58 -5.25 -15.17
CA ARG A 13 -3.14 -5.45 -15.41
C ARG A 13 -2.52 -4.32 -16.21
N VAL A 14 -3.21 -3.83 -17.24
CA VAL A 14 -2.74 -2.69 -18.04
C VAL A 14 -2.68 -1.42 -17.20
N LYS A 15 -3.71 -1.16 -16.38
CA LYS A 15 -3.71 -0.03 -15.42
C LYS A 15 -2.56 -0.15 -14.43
N THR A 16 -2.31 -1.34 -13.89
CA THR A 16 -1.18 -1.61 -13.00
C THR A 16 0.16 -1.29 -13.68
N ALA A 17 0.39 -1.79 -14.89
CA ALA A 17 1.61 -1.53 -15.64
C ALA A 17 1.78 -0.03 -15.97
N ALA A 18 0.70 0.64 -16.40
CA ALA A 18 0.70 2.07 -16.66
C ALA A 18 1.06 2.87 -15.40
N LEU A 19 0.51 2.51 -14.24
CA LEU A 19 0.84 3.14 -12.97
C LEU A 19 2.32 2.96 -12.61
N LEU A 20 2.88 1.75 -12.76
CA LEU A 20 4.30 1.52 -12.51
C LEU A 20 5.21 2.33 -13.46
N ILE A 21 4.80 2.50 -14.73
CA ILE A 21 5.56 3.31 -15.70
C ILE A 21 5.50 4.79 -15.35
N VAL A 22 4.30 5.33 -15.07
CA VAL A 22 4.14 6.74 -14.63
C VAL A 22 4.97 6.98 -13.38
N PHE A 23 4.94 6.03 -12.45
CA PHE A 23 5.65 6.10 -11.20
C PHE A 23 7.18 6.11 -11.40
N LEU A 24 7.72 5.22 -12.24
CA LEU A 24 9.13 5.26 -12.63
C LEU A 24 9.49 6.59 -13.30
N GLY A 25 8.62 7.11 -14.17
CA GLY A 25 8.79 8.40 -14.82
C GLY A 25 8.90 9.57 -13.82
N VAL A 26 8.13 9.53 -12.73
CA VAL A 26 8.18 10.52 -11.66
C VAL A 26 9.54 10.50 -10.94
N TRP A 27 10.06 9.31 -10.61
CA TRP A 27 11.39 9.17 -9.98
C TRP A 27 12.53 9.63 -10.89
N LEU A 28 12.48 9.25 -12.17
CA LEU A 28 13.45 9.70 -13.17
C LEU A 28 13.40 11.22 -13.34
N SER A 29 12.20 11.81 -13.40
CA SER A 29 12.01 13.26 -13.55
C SER A 29 12.51 14.02 -12.32
N ALA A 30 12.21 13.54 -11.11
CA ALA A 30 12.72 14.11 -9.87
C ALA A 30 14.26 14.06 -9.83
N GLY A 31 14.86 12.93 -10.19
CA GLY A 31 16.32 12.83 -10.26
C GLY A 31 16.94 13.72 -11.32
N GLY A 32 16.31 13.83 -12.49
CA GLY A 32 16.73 14.76 -13.53
C GLY A 32 16.72 16.22 -13.07
N LEU A 33 15.64 16.63 -12.42
CA LEU A 33 15.48 17.99 -11.90
C LEU A 33 16.52 18.32 -10.82
N ILE A 34 16.73 17.39 -9.88
CA ILE A 34 17.72 17.56 -8.82
C ILE A 34 19.13 17.64 -9.41
N GLY A 35 19.47 16.72 -10.31
CA GLY A 35 20.76 16.72 -10.99
C GLY A 35 21.01 18.00 -11.78
N TYR A 36 19.97 18.55 -12.39
CA TYR A 36 20.02 19.83 -13.07
C TYR A 36 20.31 21.00 -12.12
N PHE A 37 19.64 21.08 -10.97
CA PHE A 37 19.90 22.14 -10.00
C PHE A 37 21.28 22.05 -9.35
N VAL A 38 21.84 20.85 -9.22
CA VAL A 38 23.16 20.63 -8.60
C VAL A 38 24.31 20.88 -9.57
N ALA A 39 24.22 20.33 -10.79
CA ALA A 39 25.34 20.29 -11.73
C ALA A 39 24.93 20.63 -13.17
N GLY A 40 23.81 21.33 -13.36
CA GLY A 40 23.29 21.72 -14.67
C GLY A 40 22.93 20.51 -15.54
N PHE A 41 22.91 20.72 -16.86
CA PHE A 41 22.59 19.66 -17.83
C PHE A 41 23.47 18.41 -17.67
N SER A 42 24.71 18.56 -17.22
CA SER A 42 25.63 17.44 -16.99
C SER A 42 25.21 16.52 -15.83
N GLY A 43 24.52 17.07 -14.83
CA GLY A 43 24.05 16.32 -13.66
C GLY A 43 22.68 15.68 -13.81
N ALA A 44 21.86 16.17 -14.76
CA ALA A 44 20.47 15.75 -14.93
C ALA A 44 20.36 14.24 -15.26
N LEU A 45 21.03 13.78 -16.32
CA LEU A 45 20.93 12.38 -16.74
C LEU A 45 21.50 11.39 -15.71
N PRO A 46 22.71 11.59 -15.14
CA PRO A 46 23.23 10.69 -14.10
C PRO A 46 22.34 10.60 -12.87
N SER A 47 21.79 11.73 -12.41
CA SER A 47 20.92 11.77 -11.23
C SER A 47 19.56 11.15 -11.48
N ALA A 48 18.99 11.32 -12.69
CA ALA A 48 17.79 10.62 -13.13
C ALA A 48 18.00 9.10 -13.09
N VAL A 49 19.07 8.60 -13.71
CA VAL A 49 19.40 7.17 -13.73
C VAL A 49 19.61 6.64 -12.30
N ALA A 50 20.34 7.35 -11.45
CA ALA A 50 20.58 6.95 -10.07
C ALA A 50 19.27 6.81 -9.28
N LEU A 51 18.38 7.81 -9.34
CA LEU A 51 17.07 7.75 -8.68
C LEU A 51 16.14 6.70 -9.28
N GLY A 52 16.21 6.46 -10.59
CA GLY A 52 15.51 5.35 -11.24
C GLY A 52 15.95 3.98 -10.73
N ILE A 53 17.26 3.76 -10.58
CA ILE A 53 17.81 2.53 -10.00
C ILE A 53 17.35 2.37 -8.55
N ILE A 54 17.37 3.44 -7.76
CA ILE A 54 16.87 3.43 -6.37
C ILE A 54 15.38 3.04 -6.35
N ALA A 55 14.56 3.61 -7.24
CA ALA A 55 13.14 3.29 -7.32
C ALA A 55 12.89 1.82 -7.68
N LEU A 56 13.67 1.27 -8.63
CA LEU A 56 13.60 -0.15 -8.99
C LEU A 56 14.04 -1.05 -7.84
N ALA A 57 15.13 -0.71 -7.15
CA ALA A 57 15.60 -1.43 -5.98
C ALA A 57 14.58 -1.40 -4.83
N ALA A 58 13.97 -0.24 -4.57
CA ALA A 58 12.90 -0.07 -3.59
C ALA A 58 11.64 -0.88 -3.96
N SER A 59 11.30 -0.93 -5.24
CA SER A 59 10.18 -1.75 -5.75
C SER A 59 10.44 -3.24 -5.59
N ALA A 60 11.66 -3.70 -5.92
CA ALA A 60 12.09 -5.08 -5.68
C ALA A 60 12.06 -5.42 -4.19
N TYR A 61 12.56 -4.52 -3.33
CA TYR A 61 12.46 -4.67 -1.88
C TYR A 61 11.01 -4.78 -1.42
N GLY A 62 10.12 -3.91 -1.90
CA GLY A 62 8.69 -3.96 -1.58
C GLY A 62 8.01 -5.25 -2.03
N TYR A 63 8.40 -5.82 -3.17
CA TYR A 63 7.89 -7.12 -3.62
C TYR A 63 8.27 -8.27 -2.68
N PHE A 64 9.50 -8.27 -2.16
CA PHE A 64 10.01 -9.38 -1.34
C PHE A 64 9.81 -9.19 0.17
N ARG A 65 9.71 -7.94 0.64
CA ARG A 65 9.74 -7.57 2.06
C ARG A 65 8.75 -6.46 2.43
N GLY A 66 7.95 -5.97 1.49
CA GLY A 66 7.04 -4.86 1.72
C GLY A 66 5.96 -5.18 2.74
N ASP A 67 5.46 -6.41 2.76
CA ASP A 67 4.48 -6.90 3.73
C ASP A 67 5.01 -6.81 5.16
N ALA A 68 6.23 -7.30 5.38
CA ALA A 68 6.90 -7.18 6.67
C ALA A 68 7.17 -5.72 7.06
N ALA A 69 7.49 -4.85 6.09
CA ALA A 69 7.68 -3.42 6.33
C ALA A 69 6.37 -2.73 6.74
N VAL A 70 5.28 -3.00 6.04
CA VAL A 70 3.93 -2.47 6.35
C VAL A 70 3.52 -2.89 7.75
N LEU A 71 3.60 -4.18 8.07
CA LEU A 71 3.25 -4.71 9.40
C LEU A 71 4.08 -4.09 10.52
N ARG A 72 5.37 -3.83 10.27
CA ARG A 72 6.25 -3.21 11.27
C ARG A 72 5.93 -1.73 11.49
N ILE A 73 5.70 -0.98 10.42
CA ILE A 73 5.37 0.45 10.49
C ILE A 73 4.02 0.65 11.16
N SER A 74 3.04 -0.20 10.87
CA SER A 74 1.72 -0.17 11.49
C SER A 74 1.70 -0.73 12.92
N ARG A 75 2.84 -1.24 13.43
CA ARG A 75 2.95 -1.89 14.74
C ARG A 75 1.94 -3.05 14.90
N ALA A 76 1.69 -3.77 13.81
CA ALA A 76 0.84 -4.93 13.82
C ALA A 76 1.50 -6.08 14.61
N GLU A 77 0.77 -6.64 15.55
CA GLU A 77 1.18 -7.80 16.33
C GLU A 77 0.45 -9.05 15.81
N PRO A 78 1.08 -10.24 15.77
CA PRO A 78 0.36 -11.46 15.46
C PRO A 78 -0.86 -11.61 16.37
N ALA A 79 -2.02 -11.90 15.78
CA ALA A 79 -3.23 -12.13 16.56
C ALA A 79 -3.06 -13.43 17.37
N ASP A 80 -3.19 -13.34 18.70
CA ASP A 80 -3.19 -14.52 19.54
C ASP A 80 -4.42 -15.41 19.21
N PRO A 81 -4.22 -16.71 18.91
CA PRO A 81 -5.31 -17.60 18.51
C PRO A 81 -6.42 -17.78 19.55
N VAL A 82 -6.11 -17.57 20.83
CA VAL A 82 -7.06 -17.74 21.93
C VAL A 82 -7.79 -16.44 22.20
N ALA A 83 -7.06 -15.33 22.38
CA ALA A 83 -7.63 -14.02 22.64
C ALA A 83 -8.45 -13.49 21.46
N PHE A 84 -8.00 -13.75 20.23
CA PHE A 84 -8.69 -13.35 18.99
C PHE A 84 -9.33 -14.53 18.26
N ALA A 85 -9.79 -15.54 18.99
CA ALA A 85 -10.42 -16.74 18.43
C ALA A 85 -11.59 -16.41 17.47
N ARG A 86 -12.36 -15.36 17.77
CA ARG A 86 -13.44 -14.84 16.93
C ARG A 86 -12.95 -14.48 15.52
N LEU A 87 -11.91 -13.66 15.43
CA LEU A 87 -11.29 -13.25 14.17
C LEU A 87 -10.69 -14.44 13.43
N HIS A 88 -9.93 -15.30 14.13
CA HIS A 88 -9.33 -16.47 13.50
C HIS A 88 -10.37 -17.42 12.89
N ARG A 89 -11.51 -17.63 13.56
CA ARG A 89 -12.61 -18.46 13.04
C ARG A 89 -13.23 -17.85 11.78
N ALA A 90 -13.47 -16.54 11.76
CA ALA A 90 -14.00 -15.84 10.59
C ALA A 90 -13.05 -15.98 9.39
N VAL A 91 -11.77 -15.63 9.59
CA VAL A 91 -10.74 -15.70 8.54
C VAL A 91 -10.59 -17.13 8.02
N GLU A 92 -10.53 -18.13 8.89
CA GLU A 92 -10.34 -19.52 8.48
C GLU A 92 -11.54 -20.08 7.71
N ARG A 93 -12.76 -19.82 8.20
CA ARG A 93 -14.00 -20.23 7.53
C ARG A 93 -14.11 -19.60 6.14
N LEU A 94 -13.92 -18.29 6.04
CA LEU A 94 -14.08 -17.55 4.80
C LEU A 94 -12.95 -17.82 3.81
N ALA A 95 -11.69 -17.94 4.27
CA ALA A 95 -10.58 -18.33 3.40
C ALA A 95 -10.79 -19.73 2.81
N SER A 96 -11.27 -20.68 3.63
CA SER A 96 -11.61 -22.03 3.17
C SER A 96 -12.72 -22.00 2.11
N ARG A 97 -13.79 -21.23 2.33
CA ARG A 97 -14.86 -21.02 1.33
C ARG A 97 -14.34 -20.39 0.05
N ALA A 98 -13.40 -19.45 0.15
CA ALA A 98 -12.82 -18.76 -0.99
C ALA A 98 -11.84 -19.63 -1.80
N GLY A 99 -11.43 -20.79 -1.28
CA GLY A 99 -10.38 -21.65 -1.86
C GLY A 99 -8.98 -21.08 -1.66
N LEU A 100 -8.77 -20.32 -0.58
CA LEU A 100 -7.50 -19.68 -0.24
C LEU A 100 -6.83 -20.38 0.96
N PRO A 101 -5.49 -20.40 1.02
CA PRO A 101 -4.81 -20.68 2.28
C PRO A 101 -5.20 -19.60 3.30
N LYS A 102 -5.30 -19.98 4.58
CA LYS A 102 -5.54 -19.03 5.67
C LYS A 102 -4.42 -17.99 5.69
N PRO A 103 -4.71 -16.69 5.50
CA PRO A 103 -3.68 -15.66 5.61
C PRO A 103 -3.20 -15.55 7.07
N ASN A 104 -1.99 -15.02 7.25
CA ASN A 104 -1.52 -14.66 8.58
C ASN A 104 -2.42 -13.57 9.17
N VAL A 105 -2.79 -13.68 10.44
CA VAL A 105 -3.72 -12.75 11.07
C VAL A 105 -2.97 -11.86 12.04
N PHE A 106 -3.17 -10.55 11.91
CA PHE A 106 -2.54 -9.54 12.75
C PHE A 106 -3.58 -8.61 13.36
N VAL A 107 -3.24 -8.04 14.50
CA VAL A 107 -4.03 -7.02 15.19
C VAL A 107 -3.17 -5.78 15.45
N ILE A 108 -3.74 -4.61 15.22
CA ILE A 108 -3.16 -3.33 15.63
C ILE A 108 -3.98 -2.80 16.81
N LYS A 109 -3.29 -2.39 17.88
CA LYS A 109 -3.91 -1.73 19.04
C LYS A 109 -4.20 -0.28 18.68
N ASP A 110 -5.37 -0.05 18.08
CA ASP A 110 -5.86 1.25 17.65
C ASP A 110 -7.38 1.28 17.82
N PRO A 111 -7.95 2.30 18.50
CA PRO A 111 -9.40 2.45 18.64
C PRO A 111 -10.10 2.84 17.32
N ALA A 112 -9.40 3.35 16.32
CA ALA A 112 -9.98 3.67 15.03
C ALA A 112 -10.31 2.37 14.26
N PRO A 113 -11.57 2.11 13.88
CA PRO A 113 -11.95 0.91 13.15
C PRO A 113 -11.29 0.86 11.77
N ASN A 114 -10.49 -0.18 11.50
CA ASN A 114 -9.87 -0.40 10.19
C ASN A 114 -9.50 -1.88 9.98
N ALA A 115 -9.49 -2.31 8.72
CA ALA A 115 -8.97 -3.60 8.29
C ALA A 115 -8.29 -3.45 6.93
N PHE A 116 -7.27 -4.27 6.67
CA PHE A 116 -6.63 -4.33 5.37
C PHE A 116 -5.89 -5.66 5.16
N ALA A 117 -5.82 -6.11 3.91
CA ALA A 117 -4.96 -7.18 3.48
C ALA A 117 -3.64 -6.67 2.85
N THR A 118 -2.54 -7.36 3.13
CA THR A 118 -1.23 -7.11 2.53
C THR A 118 -0.56 -8.43 2.14
N GLY A 119 0.45 -8.36 1.28
CA GLY A 119 1.18 -9.54 0.82
C GLY A 119 1.44 -9.55 -0.68
N ARG A 120 2.37 -10.41 -1.10
CA ARG A 120 2.77 -10.53 -2.52
C ARG A 120 1.93 -11.55 -3.30
N ASP A 121 1.36 -12.53 -2.61
CA ASP A 121 0.47 -13.55 -3.15
C ASP A 121 -0.34 -14.21 -2.03
N ALA A 122 -1.33 -15.03 -2.38
CA ALA A 122 -2.23 -15.65 -1.41
C ALA A 122 -1.54 -16.50 -0.34
N ARG A 123 -0.40 -17.14 -0.64
CA ARG A 123 0.36 -17.96 0.33
C ARG A 123 1.22 -17.10 1.27
N HIS A 124 1.47 -15.85 0.89
CA HIS A 124 2.22 -14.87 1.65
C HIS A 124 1.34 -13.66 1.99
N ALA A 125 0.04 -13.90 2.20
CA ALA A 125 -0.91 -12.87 2.55
C ALA A 125 -1.04 -12.73 4.07
N ALA A 126 -1.29 -11.51 4.51
CA ALA A 126 -1.63 -11.16 5.87
C ALA A 126 -2.91 -10.33 5.87
N LEU A 127 -3.83 -10.63 6.80
CA LEU A 127 -5.02 -9.85 7.07
C LEU A 127 -4.83 -9.18 8.43
N THR A 128 -4.94 -7.86 8.45
CA THR A 128 -4.73 -7.05 9.65
C THR A 128 -6.03 -6.33 9.99
N VAL A 129 -6.40 -6.33 11.27
CA VAL A 129 -7.55 -5.56 11.78
C VAL A 129 -7.13 -4.72 12.99
N THR A 130 -7.83 -3.64 13.26
CA THR A 130 -7.63 -2.88 14.50
C THR A 130 -8.51 -3.43 15.62
N THR A 131 -8.10 -3.20 16.88
CA THR A 131 -8.95 -3.50 18.05
C THR A 131 -10.28 -2.76 17.98
N GLY A 132 -10.26 -1.49 17.55
CA GLY A 132 -11.48 -0.71 17.37
C GLY A 132 -12.49 -1.34 16.42
N LEU A 133 -12.03 -1.98 15.33
CA LEU A 133 -12.92 -2.69 14.42
C LEU A 133 -13.56 -3.91 15.10
N LEU A 134 -12.78 -4.68 15.85
CA LEU A 134 -13.28 -5.85 16.56
C LEU A 134 -14.30 -5.48 17.64
N ASP A 135 -14.16 -4.32 18.26
CA ASP A 135 -15.04 -3.83 19.33
C ASP A 135 -16.40 -3.36 18.80
N VAL A 136 -16.45 -2.75 17.60
CA VAL A 136 -17.68 -2.15 17.05
C VAL A 136 -18.46 -3.07 16.10
N MET A 137 -17.80 -4.08 15.54
CA MET A 137 -18.39 -4.97 14.53
C MET A 137 -19.03 -6.20 15.16
N SER A 138 -20.26 -6.51 14.73
CA SER A 138 -20.95 -7.79 14.97
C SER A 138 -20.30 -8.93 14.17
N ASP A 139 -20.71 -10.17 14.40
CA ASP A 139 -20.13 -11.33 13.71
C ASP A 139 -20.38 -11.28 12.20
N ASP A 140 -21.58 -10.86 11.78
CA ASP A 140 -21.93 -10.75 10.37
C ASP A 140 -21.21 -9.58 9.68
N GLU A 141 -21.02 -8.47 10.40
CA GLU A 141 -20.26 -7.32 9.92
C GLU A 141 -18.77 -7.66 9.77
N LEU A 142 -18.19 -8.34 10.76
CA LEU A 142 -16.81 -8.81 10.71
C LEU A 142 -16.62 -9.81 9.56
N ASP A 143 -17.56 -10.73 9.37
CA ASP A 143 -17.54 -11.65 8.24
C ASP A 143 -17.60 -10.92 6.90
N GLY A 144 -18.43 -9.87 6.78
CA GLY A 144 -18.49 -9.01 5.60
C GLY A 144 -17.14 -8.35 5.29
N VAL A 145 -16.54 -7.69 6.29
CA VAL A 145 -15.22 -7.04 6.15
C VAL A 145 -14.13 -8.06 5.80
N VAL A 146 -14.07 -9.18 6.51
CA VAL A 146 -13.08 -10.24 6.24
C VAL A 146 -13.26 -10.84 4.84
N ALA A 147 -14.50 -11.06 4.41
CA ALA A 147 -14.80 -11.56 3.07
C ALA A 147 -14.38 -10.56 1.98
N HIS A 148 -14.62 -9.26 2.20
CA HIS A 148 -14.14 -8.20 1.32
C HIS A 148 -12.60 -8.21 1.21
N GLU A 149 -11.88 -8.24 2.34
CA GLU A 149 -10.40 -8.29 2.33
C GLU A 149 -9.84 -9.57 1.70
N LEU A 150 -10.47 -10.72 1.92
CA LEU A 150 -10.10 -11.98 1.28
C LEU A 150 -10.32 -11.94 -0.24
N SER A 151 -11.31 -11.18 -0.72
CA SER A 151 -11.53 -11.00 -2.15
C SER A 151 -10.36 -10.26 -2.82
N HIS A 152 -9.76 -9.26 -2.15
CA HIS A 152 -8.55 -8.58 -2.63
C HIS A 152 -7.36 -9.54 -2.71
N ILE A 153 -7.23 -10.46 -1.76
CA ILE A 153 -6.22 -11.52 -1.78
C ILE A 153 -6.46 -12.45 -2.98
N LYS A 154 -7.70 -12.91 -3.19
CA LYS A 154 -8.09 -13.80 -4.29
C LYS A 154 -7.84 -13.17 -5.65
N ASN A 155 -8.19 -11.90 -5.80
CA ASN A 155 -8.06 -11.13 -7.04
C ASN A 155 -6.63 -10.62 -7.27
N ARG A 156 -5.71 -10.82 -6.30
CA ARG A 156 -4.30 -10.37 -6.32
C ARG A 156 -4.15 -8.86 -6.37
N ASP A 157 -5.10 -8.14 -5.79
CA ASP A 157 -5.08 -6.68 -5.72
C ASP A 157 -4.15 -6.18 -4.59
N ILE A 158 -3.91 -7.03 -3.58
CA ILE A 158 -2.98 -6.78 -2.46
C ILE A 158 -1.54 -6.50 -2.89
N LEU A 159 -1.06 -7.10 -4.00
CA LEU A 159 0.32 -6.90 -4.46
C LEU A 159 0.53 -5.48 -5.00
N LEU A 160 -0.44 -4.97 -5.76
CA LEU A 160 -0.37 -3.61 -6.29
C LEU A 160 -0.38 -2.60 -5.15
N LEU A 161 -1.32 -2.77 -4.22
CA LEU A 161 -1.42 -1.96 -3.01
C LEU A 161 -0.12 -1.99 -2.20
N LEU A 162 0.46 -3.17 -2.03
CA LEU A 162 1.72 -3.33 -1.30
C LEU A 162 2.88 -2.60 -1.97
N ILE A 163 3.06 -2.74 -3.28
CA ILE A 163 4.13 -2.08 -4.02
C ILE A 163 3.96 -0.56 -3.93
N VAL A 164 2.77 -0.04 -4.21
CA VAL A 164 2.49 1.40 -4.16
C VAL A 164 2.76 1.95 -2.76
N SER A 165 2.19 1.34 -1.72
CA SER A 165 2.37 1.76 -0.33
C SER A 165 3.83 1.69 0.12
N THR A 166 4.57 0.65 -0.27
CA THR A 166 6.00 0.53 0.10
C THR A 166 6.82 1.63 -0.54
N VAL A 167 6.57 1.97 -1.81
CA VAL A 167 7.38 2.99 -2.48
C VAL A 167 7.00 4.40 -2.02
N VAL A 168 5.72 4.67 -1.72
CA VAL A 168 5.28 5.90 -1.02
C VAL A 168 6.00 6.03 0.31
N GLY A 169 5.93 5.00 1.16
CA GLY A 169 6.55 5.01 2.48
C GLY A 169 8.06 5.21 2.38
N THR A 170 8.72 4.56 1.42
CA THR A 170 10.14 4.74 1.15
C THR A 170 10.46 6.16 0.70
N ALA A 171 9.66 6.75 -0.20
CA ALA A 171 9.84 8.15 -0.63
C ALA A 171 9.73 9.12 0.56
N LEU A 172 8.73 8.96 1.42
CA LEU A 172 8.55 9.80 2.61
C LEU A 172 9.69 9.65 3.62
N LEU A 173 10.17 8.42 3.84
CA LEU A 173 11.33 8.17 4.71
C LEU A 173 12.61 8.82 4.14
N LEU A 174 12.84 8.68 2.84
CA LEU A 174 13.97 9.31 2.15
C LEU A 174 13.85 10.83 2.14
N ALA A 175 12.65 11.38 2.04
CA ALA A 175 12.41 12.81 2.15
C ALA A 175 12.83 13.33 3.53
N GLY A 176 12.37 12.67 4.59
CA GLY A 176 12.77 12.98 5.96
C GLY A 176 14.28 12.85 6.19
N LEU A 177 14.91 11.81 5.64
CA LEU A 177 16.36 11.63 5.71
C LEU A 177 17.10 12.75 4.97
N ALA A 178 16.66 13.14 3.78
CA ALA A 178 17.29 14.20 3.00
C ALA A 178 17.28 15.53 3.77
N TRP A 179 16.16 15.89 4.40
CA TRP A 179 16.10 17.11 5.22
C TRP A 179 16.96 17.02 6.50
N GLN A 180 17.03 15.87 7.15
CA GLN A 180 17.93 15.67 8.29
C GLN A 180 19.40 15.81 7.88
N LEU A 181 19.78 15.30 6.71
CA LEU A 181 21.12 15.46 6.16
C LEU A 181 21.39 16.92 5.80
N ALA A 182 20.44 17.60 5.13
CA ALA A 182 20.56 19.01 4.77
C ALA A 182 20.85 19.88 6.00
N ALA A 183 20.13 19.65 7.10
CA ALA A 183 20.32 20.38 8.35
C ALA A 183 21.70 20.16 9.02
N ARG A 184 22.43 19.10 8.62
CA ARG A 184 23.77 18.78 9.13
C ARG A 184 24.90 19.21 8.19
N VAL A 185 24.59 19.71 6.99
CA VAL A 185 25.62 20.19 6.06
C VAL A 185 26.19 21.51 6.56
N ASN A 186 27.52 21.63 6.55
CA ASN A 186 28.20 22.88 6.85
C ASN A 186 28.07 23.85 5.67
N THR A 187 27.23 24.88 5.80
CA THR A 187 26.94 25.86 4.75
C THR A 187 27.96 27.01 4.67
N ASN A 188 29.01 27.01 5.50
CA ASN A 188 30.05 28.05 5.47
C ASN A 188 30.94 28.01 4.21
N ARG A 189 30.75 27.03 3.32
CA ARG A 189 31.41 26.94 2.01
C ARG A 189 30.33 26.91 0.93
N GLU A 190 30.57 27.58 -0.21
CA GLU A 190 29.61 27.61 -1.33
C GLU A 190 29.18 26.19 -1.79
N GLU A 191 30.11 25.22 -1.79
CA GLU A 191 29.81 23.83 -2.10
C GLU A 191 28.84 23.19 -1.08
N GLY A 192 28.99 23.54 0.20
CA GLY A 192 28.13 23.06 1.28
C GLY A 192 26.73 23.68 1.22
N GLU A 193 26.62 24.96 0.89
CA GLU A 193 25.33 25.62 0.66
C GLU A 193 24.56 24.97 -0.49
N ARG A 194 25.23 24.72 -1.63
CA ARG A 194 24.63 24.03 -2.77
C ARG A 194 24.19 22.60 -2.42
N GLY A 195 25.00 21.88 -1.65
CA GLY A 195 24.66 20.54 -1.16
C GLY A 195 23.45 20.52 -0.23
N ALA A 196 23.32 21.51 0.67
CA ALA A 196 22.17 21.63 1.55
C ALA A 196 20.88 21.94 0.76
N ILE A 197 20.94 22.88 -0.19
CA ILE A 197 19.82 23.22 -1.07
C ILE A 197 19.38 21.99 -1.88
N ALA A 198 20.33 21.23 -2.43
CA ALA A 198 20.05 20.01 -3.18
C ALA A 198 19.26 18.98 -2.36
N LEU A 199 19.67 18.76 -1.11
CA LEU A 199 19.00 17.83 -0.19
C LEU A 199 17.62 18.34 0.22
N ILE A 200 17.44 19.66 0.39
CA ILE A 200 16.12 20.27 0.66
C ILE A 200 15.17 20.05 -0.52
N VAL A 201 15.64 20.31 -1.74
CA VAL A 201 14.86 20.13 -2.97
C VAL A 201 14.54 18.65 -3.20
N LEU A 202 15.49 17.75 -2.96
CA LEU A 202 15.26 16.30 -3.02
C LEU A 202 14.18 15.88 -2.01
N GLY A 203 14.27 16.34 -0.77
CA GLY A 203 13.28 16.05 0.26
C GLY A 203 11.89 16.55 -0.11
N ALA A 204 11.79 17.78 -0.61
CA ALA A 204 10.53 18.37 -1.07
C ALA A 204 9.94 17.61 -2.27
N ALA A 205 10.77 17.21 -3.23
CA ALA A 205 10.33 16.42 -4.39
C ALA A 205 9.80 15.05 -3.96
N LEU A 206 10.55 14.32 -3.13
CA LEU A 206 10.13 13.01 -2.62
C LEU A 206 8.87 13.09 -1.74
N TYR A 207 8.74 14.14 -0.94
CA TYR A 207 7.54 14.41 -0.15
C TYR A 207 6.34 14.72 -1.04
N ALA A 208 6.51 15.56 -2.06
CA ALA A 208 5.47 15.86 -3.04
C ALA A 208 5.02 14.60 -3.78
N ILE A 209 5.97 13.73 -4.15
CA ILE A 209 5.67 12.40 -4.71
C ILE A 209 4.79 11.62 -3.72
N GLY A 210 5.20 11.50 -2.46
CA GLY A 210 4.42 10.83 -1.42
C GLY A 210 2.99 11.37 -1.27
N LEU A 211 2.82 12.70 -1.26
CA LEU A 211 1.54 13.37 -1.08
C LEU A 211 0.61 13.24 -2.31
N LEU A 212 1.18 13.33 -3.52
CA LEU A 212 0.42 13.25 -4.77
C LEU A 212 -0.01 11.82 -5.13
N ILE A 213 0.37 10.81 -4.34
CA ILE A 213 0.02 9.40 -4.58
C ILE A 213 -1.34 9.01 -3.98
N GLY A 214 -1.94 9.80 -3.08
CA GLY A 214 -3.31 9.52 -2.59
C GLY A 214 -4.32 9.29 -3.74
N PRO A 215 -4.39 10.18 -4.74
CA PRO A 215 -5.17 9.96 -5.97
C PRO A 215 -4.73 8.74 -6.80
N ILE A 216 -3.44 8.40 -6.79
CA ILE A 216 -2.90 7.24 -7.52
C ILE A 216 -3.31 5.93 -6.85
N ILE A 217 -3.34 5.85 -5.52
CA ILE A 217 -3.90 4.71 -4.78
C ILE A 217 -5.39 4.58 -5.13
N GLN A 218 -6.15 5.68 -5.19
CA GLN A 218 -7.54 5.66 -5.64
C GLN A 218 -7.71 5.23 -7.12
N LEU A 219 -6.71 5.45 -7.98
CA LEU A 219 -6.74 4.98 -9.37
C LEU A 219 -6.29 3.50 -9.48
N ALA A 220 -5.35 3.07 -8.63
CA ALA A 220 -4.87 1.70 -8.50
C ALA A 220 -5.96 0.78 -7.94
N VAL A 221 -6.72 1.29 -6.97
CA VAL A 221 -7.95 0.74 -6.43
C VAL A 221 -9.11 1.33 -7.24
N SER A 222 -9.18 0.97 -8.53
CA SER A 222 -10.27 1.49 -9.36
C SER A 222 -11.62 1.09 -8.75
N ARG A 223 -12.68 1.91 -8.89
CA ARG A 223 -14.06 1.55 -8.49
C ARG A 223 -14.48 0.15 -8.97
N SER A 224 -13.96 -0.29 -10.13
CA SER A 224 -14.23 -1.63 -10.64
C SER A 224 -13.65 -2.77 -9.79
N ARG A 225 -12.58 -2.54 -9.03
CA ARG A 225 -11.99 -3.53 -8.10
C ARG A 225 -12.81 -3.62 -6.83
N GLU A 226 -13.16 -2.48 -6.25
CA GLU A 226 -14.06 -2.40 -5.10
C GLU A 226 -15.41 -3.04 -5.41
N SER A 227 -16.06 -2.71 -6.53
CA SER A 227 -17.32 -3.36 -6.89
C SER A 227 -17.21 -4.88 -7.12
N LEU A 228 -16.05 -5.37 -7.58
CA LEU A 228 -15.80 -6.81 -7.68
C LEU A 228 -15.55 -7.44 -6.31
N ALA A 229 -14.85 -6.72 -5.43
CA ALA A 229 -14.57 -7.12 -4.06
C ALA A 229 -15.85 -7.18 -3.23
N ASP A 230 -16.75 -6.20 -3.37
CA ASP A 230 -18.04 -6.16 -2.70
C ASP A 230 -18.95 -7.31 -3.17
N ALA A 231 -19.04 -7.54 -4.48
CA ALA A 231 -19.83 -8.64 -5.02
C ALA A 231 -19.28 -10.00 -4.58
N ALA A 232 -17.96 -10.20 -4.67
CA ALA A 232 -17.32 -11.44 -4.23
C ALA A 232 -17.38 -11.62 -2.70
N GLY A 233 -17.25 -10.53 -1.94
CA GLY A 233 -17.34 -10.51 -0.49
C GLY A 233 -18.73 -10.89 0.00
N ALA A 234 -19.78 -10.31 -0.61
CA ALA A 234 -21.17 -10.69 -0.34
C ALA A 234 -21.46 -12.15 -0.67
N GLU A 235 -20.94 -12.66 -1.80
CA GLU A 235 -21.08 -14.08 -2.17
C GLU A 235 -20.36 -15.01 -1.19
N LEU A 236 -19.17 -14.62 -0.70
CA LEU A 236 -18.37 -15.40 0.24
C LEU A 236 -18.95 -15.42 1.66
N ALA A 237 -19.43 -14.27 2.13
CA ALA A 237 -20.13 -14.13 3.41
C ALA A 237 -21.47 -14.87 3.38
N GLY A 238 -22.13 -14.91 2.22
CA GLY A 238 -23.44 -15.54 2.00
C GLY A 238 -24.60 -14.55 2.14
N GLU A 239 -24.35 -13.34 2.64
CA GLU A 239 -25.32 -12.24 2.71
C GLU A 239 -24.61 -10.88 2.54
N PRO A 240 -25.15 -9.94 1.74
CA PRO A 240 -24.54 -8.62 1.56
C PRO A 240 -24.75 -7.65 2.74
N THR A 241 -25.74 -7.91 3.59
CA THR A 241 -26.18 -6.98 4.65
C THR A 241 -25.09 -6.72 5.69
N GLY A 242 -24.31 -7.75 6.06
CA GLY A 242 -23.17 -7.61 6.96
C GLY A 242 -22.12 -6.62 6.44
N LEU A 243 -21.73 -6.73 5.16
CA LEU A 243 -20.77 -5.82 4.55
C LEU A 243 -21.34 -4.39 4.44
N ILE A 244 -22.60 -4.24 4.01
CA ILE A 244 -23.26 -2.92 3.90
C ILE A 244 -23.32 -2.24 5.28
N SER A 245 -23.69 -2.98 6.31
CA SER A 245 -23.80 -2.46 7.68
C SER A 245 -22.43 -2.08 8.23
N ALA A 246 -21.39 -2.89 7.97
CA ALA A 246 -20.02 -2.57 8.34
C ALA A 246 -19.51 -1.29 7.66
N LEU A 247 -19.70 -1.15 6.34
CA LEU A 247 -19.31 0.04 5.60
C LEU A 247 -20.01 1.30 6.12
N THR A 248 -21.31 1.20 6.45
CA THR A 248 -22.06 2.31 7.04
C THR A 248 -21.44 2.78 8.37
N LYS A 249 -20.93 1.86 9.19
CA LYS A 249 -20.24 2.20 10.43
C LYS A 249 -18.87 2.83 10.19
N LEU A 250 -18.13 2.37 9.19
CA LEU A 250 -16.81 2.91 8.82
C LEU A 250 -16.90 4.29 8.16
N GLU A 251 -17.96 4.56 7.40
CA GLU A 251 -18.22 5.90 6.81
C GLU A 251 -18.69 6.92 7.84
N GLY A 252 -19.27 6.47 8.96
CA GLY A 252 -19.77 7.31 10.05
C GLY A 252 -18.80 7.52 11.22
N SER A 253 -17.63 6.87 11.21
CA SER A 253 -16.57 6.93 12.24
C SER A 253 -15.42 7.84 11.85
#